data_AF-A0AAJ2STQ1-F1
#
_entry.id   AF-A0AAJ2STQ1-F1
#
_cell.length_a   1.000
_cell.length_b   1.000
_cell.length_c   1.000
_cell.angle_alpha   90.00
_cell.angle_beta   90.00
_cell.angle_gamma   90.00
#
_symmetry.space_group_name_H-M   'P 1'
#
loop_
_entity.id
_entity.type
_entity.pdbx_description
1 polymer ?
#
loop_
_entity_poly.entity_id
_entity_poly.type
_entity_poly.pdbx_seq_one_letter_code
_entity_poly.pdbx_strand_id
1 'polypeptide(L)'
;MGIWSRLVGAASSDVPAEFVVVVNRESVSMGDDAQSHHRELRVRAGSLVGDVVERSSPDVRVQGWSWVAVVDGTVVAVWSLDHGVALLAPDRPLTVSDPAGVVQVRFLYLGRLDPAWLHARLAQGAPLDREALAAEHAPLARAVLERERREREAATTARLLGPTCVRALEHLGAVVDLHSDVLCRFDVGGVAWQVERSDSMIVVFGRGRRSPLASLRPVGLAERWVLAALALDRRVADGLDPLPDAPVRAGAEPVQLMVAGRARAVEGSSGAVIAQLRDERDVASLDLVLGRDLDEVVALFSLAEPRA
;
A
#
# COMPACT_ATOMS: atom_id res chain seq x y z
N MET A 1 16.14 -27.66 -79.98
CA MET A 1 16.62 -26.30 -79.68
C MET A 1 15.58 -25.62 -78.81
N GLY A 2 15.74 -25.72 -77.48
CA GLY A 2 14.82 -25.16 -76.50
C GLY A 2 15.47 -25.25 -75.13
N ILE A 3 16.24 -24.23 -74.79
CA ILE A 3 16.93 -24.10 -73.50
C ILE A 3 15.94 -23.49 -72.53
N TRP A 4 15.48 -24.28 -71.55
CA TRP A 4 14.77 -23.77 -70.38
C TRP A 4 15.67 -23.90 -69.16
N SER A 5 16.05 -22.73 -68.64
CA SER A 5 16.66 -22.54 -67.33
C SER A 5 15.85 -23.21 -66.23
N ARG A 6 16.54 -23.87 -65.31
CA ARG A 6 16.10 -23.94 -63.91
C ARG A 6 17.23 -23.41 -63.03
N LEU A 7 17.06 -22.14 -62.66
CA LEU A 7 17.68 -21.51 -61.51
C LEU A 7 17.36 -22.35 -60.27
N VAL A 8 18.41 -22.92 -59.67
CA VAL A 8 18.37 -23.35 -58.27
C VAL A 8 18.56 -22.09 -57.44
N GLY A 9 17.45 -21.44 -57.09
CA GLY A 9 17.42 -20.42 -56.06
C GLY A 9 17.51 -21.11 -54.70
N ALA A 10 18.70 -21.09 -54.10
CA ALA A 10 18.86 -21.39 -52.69
C ALA A 10 18.00 -20.42 -51.88
N ALA A 11 17.04 -20.94 -51.11
CA ALA A 11 16.39 -20.18 -50.07
C ALA A 11 17.45 -19.89 -49.00
N SER A 12 18.07 -18.71 -49.07
CA SER A 12 18.83 -18.14 -47.96
C SER A 12 17.86 -17.95 -46.80
N SER A 13 17.95 -18.80 -45.77
CA SER A 13 17.35 -18.51 -44.47
C SER A 13 18.24 -17.45 -43.80
N ASP A 14 18.17 -16.21 -44.27
CA ASP A 14 18.83 -15.07 -43.62
C ASP A 14 18.10 -14.78 -42.31
N VAL A 15 18.44 -15.55 -41.28
CA VAL A 15 18.12 -15.17 -39.91
C VAL A 15 18.99 -13.93 -39.63
N PRO A 16 18.38 -12.76 -39.34
CA PRO A 16 19.11 -11.54 -39.02
C PRO A 16 20.16 -11.81 -37.94
N ALA A 17 21.39 -11.30 -38.10
CA ALA A 17 22.45 -11.46 -37.09
C ALA A 17 22.07 -10.80 -35.74
N GLU A 18 21.20 -9.80 -35.80
CA GLU A 18 20.63 -9.10 -34.65
C GLU A 18 19.13 -8.84 -34.87
N PHE A 19 18.40 -8.77 -33.76
CA PHE A 19 16.99 -8.43 -33.70
C PHE A 19 16.78 -7.18 -32.85
N VAL A 20 15.68 -6.47 -33.12
CA VAL A 20 15.26 -5.32 -32.31
C VAL A 20 14.23 -5.78 -31.31
N VAL A 21 14.53 -5.63 -30.03
CA VAL A 21 13.59 -5.83 -28.94
C VAL A 21 13.00 -4.48 -28.57
N VAL A 22 11.71 -4.31 -28.84
CA VAL A 22 10.93 -3.17 -28.38
C VAL A 22 10.40 -3.50 -27.00
N VAL A 23 10.82 -2.73 -26.01
CA VAL A 23 10.42 -2.90 -24.61
C VAL A 23 9.45 -1.80 -24.22
N ASN A 24 8.40 -2.19 -23.51
CA ASN A 24 7.50 -1.27 -22.85
C ASN A 24 7.14 -1.80 -21.44
N ARG A 25 6.68 -0.93 -20.55
CA ARG A 25 6.15 -1.32 -19.25
C ARG A 25 4.91 -0.52 -18.89
N GLU A 26 4.09 -1.11 -18.05
CA GLU A 26 2.97 -0.39 -17.46
C GLU A 26 3.42 0.67 -16.46
N SER A 27 2.59 1.71 -16.35
CA SER A 27 2.74 2.77 -15.38
C SER A 27 2.41 2.28 -13.98
N VAL A 28 3.20 2.71 -13.00
CA VAL A 28 3.08 2.23 -11.61
C VAL A 28 2.41 3.25 -10.69
N SER A 29 2.36 4.52 -11.09
CA SER A 29 1.76 5.62 -10.35
C SER A 29 1.33 6.76 -11.27
N MET A 30 0.50 7.66 -10.76
CA MET A 30 0.14 8.90 -11.48
C MET A 30 1.39 9.71 -11.84
N GLY A 31 1.51 10.12 -13.11
CA GLY A 31 2.62 10.91 -13.61
C GLY A 31 3.87 10.12 -14.00
N ASP A 32 3.90 8.80 -13.77
CA ASP A 32 4.97 7.93 -14.27
C ASP A 32 4.97 7.89 -15.81
N ASP A 33 3.79 7.98 -16.42
CA ASP A 33 3.56 8.05 -17.87
C ASP A 33 3.79 9.43 -18.49
N ALA A 34 4.32 10.41 -17.73
CA ALA A 34 4.68 11.71 -18.27
C ALA A 34 5.77 11.60 -19.36
N GLN A 35 6.55 10.51 -19.34
CA GLN A 35 7.47 10.13 -20.42
C GLN A 35 7.12 8.74 -20.94
N SER A 36 7.40 8.49 -22.22
CA SER A 36 7.20 7.17 -22.79
C SER A 36 8.14 6.15 -22.15
N HIS A 37 7.61 4.99 -21.77
CA HIS A 37 8.41 3.86 -21.30
C HIS A 37 8.97 3.01 -22.46
N HIS A 38 8.69 3.39 -23.71
CA HIS A 38 9.16 2.70 -24.89
C HIS A 38 10.69 2.83 -25.03
N ARG A 39 11.36 1.69 -25.20
CA ARG A 39 12.79 1.64 -25.52
C ARG A 39 13.09 0.51 -26.49
N GLU A 40 14.17 0.66 -27.23
CA GLU A 40 14.65 -0.36 -28.15
C GLU A 40 16.00 -0.90 -27.69
N LEU A 41 16.16 -2.22 -27.80
CA LEU A 41 17.39 -2.93 -27.49
C LEU A 41 17.78 -3.78 -28.70
N ARG A 42 19.04 -3.70 -29.12
CA ARG A 42 19.60 -4.64 -30.09
C ARG A 42 20.13 -5.86 -29.36
N VAL A 43 19.73 -7.04 -29.83
CA VAL A 43 20.11 -8.33 -29.28
C VAL A 43 20.59 -9.24 -30.40
N ARG A 44 21.63 -10.01 -30.13
CA ARG A 44 22.17 -10.97 -31.09
C ARG A 44 21.18 -12.10 -31.31
N ALA A 45 21.15 -12.63 -32.52
CA ALA A 45 20.44 -13.88 -32.77
C ALA A 45 20.99 -15.00 -31.88
N GLY A 46 20.08 -15.86 -31.41
CA GLY A 46 20.40 -16.93 -30.47
C GLY A 46 20.46 -16.50 -28.99
N SER A 47 20.29 -15.21 -28.67
CA SER A 47 20.17 -14.76 -27.27
C SER A 47 19.03 -15.51 -26.58
N LEU A 48 19.25 -15.94 -25.34
CA LEU A 48 18.24 -16.65 -24.55
C LEU A 48 17.12 -15.70 -24.10
N VAL A 49 15.91 -16.23 -23.94
CA VAL A 49 14.76 -15.44 -23.48
C VAL A 49 15.03 -14.86 -22.09
N GLY A 50 15.63 -15.63 -21.17
CA GLY A 50 15.99 -15.15 -19.83
C GLY A 50 16.90 -13.91 -19.88
N ASP A 51 17.98 -13.99 -20.65
CA ASP A 51 18.94 -12.89 -20.81
C ASP A 51 18.28 -11.65 -21.43
N VAL A 52 17.42 -11.84 -22.42
CA VAL A 52 16.71 -10.75 -23.10
C VAL A 52 15.76 -10.07 -22.11
N VAL A 53 14.99 -10.83 -21.33
CA VAL A 53 14.08 -10.29 -20.32
C VAL A 53 14.85 -9.53 -19.23
N GLU A 54 15.96 -10.08 -18.73
CA GLU A 54 16.76 -9.42 -17.69
C GLU A 54 17.36 -8.10 -18.19
N ARG A 55 17.93 -8.09 -19.42
CA ARG A 55 18.42 -6.86 -20.06
C ARG A 55 17.29 -5.86 -20.36
N SER A 56 16.08 -6.36 -20.57
CA SER A 56 14.87 -5.59 -20.81
C SER A 56 14.12 -5.25 -19.52
N SER A 57 14.71 -5.44 -18.34
CA SER A 57 14.00 -5.30 -17.07
C SER A 57 13.62 -3.84 -16.74
N PRO A 58 12.46 -3.59 -16.08
CA PRO A 58 11.91 -2.26 -15.81
C PRO A 58 12.91 -1.32 -15.12
N ASP A 59 12.98 -0.07 -15.54
CA ASP A 59 13.78 0.98 -14.89
C ASP A 59 13.36 1.27 -13.44
N VAL A 60 12.11 0.95 -13.07
CA VAL A 60 11.61 1.04 -11.70
C VAL A 60 12.10 -0.15 -10.86
N ARG A 61 13.01 0.13 -9.93
CA ARG A 61 13.66 -0.85 -9.05
C ARG A 61 13.19 -0.68 -7.61
N VAL A 62 12.03 -1.26 -7.29
CA VAL A 62 11.48 -1.24 -5.92
C VAL A 62 11.39 -2.66 -5.39
N GLN A 63 11.88 -2.87 -4.16
CA GLN A 63 11.79 -4.16 -3.46
C GLN A 63 10.33 -4.53 -3.15
N GLY A 64 10.03 -5.81 -3.22
CA GLY A 64 8.69 -6.39 -3.02
C GLY A 64 7.71 -6.12 -4.16
N TRP A 65 8.16 -5.58 -5.29
CA TRP A 65 7.33 -5.36 -6.47
C TRP A 65 7.52 -6.46 -7.49
N SER A 66 6.42 -6.90 -8.07
CA SER A 66 6.39 -7.97 -9.06
C SER A 66 5.95 -7.48 -10.43
N TRP A 67 6.63 -7.98 -11.45
CA TRP A 67 6.33 -7.75 -12.85
C TRP A 67 6.16 -9.07 -13.58
N VAL A 68 5.32 -9.09 -14.60
CA VAL A 68 5.21 -10.22 -15.53
C VAL A 68 5.74 -9.79 -16.88
N ALA A 69 6.74 -10.51 -17.39
CA ALA A 69 7.30 -10.28 -18.72
C ALA A 69 6.48 -11.04 -19.76
N VAL A 70 5.98 -10.30 -20.74
CA VAL A 70 5.24 -10.82 -21.88
C VAL A 70 6.07 -10.60 -23.14
N VAL A 71 6.44 -11.68 -23.83
CA VAL A 71 7.20 -11.66 -25.08
C VAL A 71 6.27 -12.07 -26.22
N ASP A 72 6.07 -11.18 -27.20
CA ASP A 72 5.16 -11.38 -28.34
C ASP A 72 3.76 -11.90 -27.92
N GLY A 73 3.21 -11.32 -26.85
CA GLY A 73 1.91 -11.70 -26.29
C GLY A 73 1.91 -12.95 -25.41
N THR A 74 3.05 -13.64 -25.27
CA THR A 74 3.19 -14.82 -24.41
C THR A 74 3.81 -14.46 -23.07
N VAL A 75 3.17 -14.86 -21.97
CA VAL A 75 3.74 -14.72 -20.62
C VAL A 75 4.93 -15.68 -20.47
N VAL A 76 6.13 -15.16 -20.26
CA VAL A 76 7.36 -15.97 -20.22
C VAL A 76 8.06 -16.00 -18.87
N ALA A 77 7.88 -14.96 -18.05
CA ALA A 77 8.61 -14.84 -16.80
C ALA A 77 7.88 -13.96 -15.78
N VAL A 78 8.19 -14.20 -14.51
CA VAL A 78 8.03 -13.22 -13.44
C VAL A 78 9.38 -12.54 -13.22
N TRP A 79 9.38 -11.23 -13.05
CA TRP A 79 10.56 -10.45 -12.73
C TRP A 79 10.33 -9.61 -11.48
N SER A 80 11.30 -9.57 -10.58
CA SER A 80 11.32 -8.66 -9.43
C SER A 80 12.75 -8.23 -9.14
N LEU A 81 12.92 -7.10 -8.44
CA LEU A 81 14.26 -6.69 -7.99
C LEU A 81 14.87 -7.73 -7.04
N ASP A 82 14.06 -8.37 -6.21
CA ASP A 82 14.52 -9.28 -5.16
C ASP A 82 14.98 -10.65 -5.70
N HIS A 83 14.42 -11.09 -6.83
CA HIS A 83 14.64 -12.43 -7.38
C HIS A 83 15.16 -12.47 -8.83
N GLY A 84 15.26 -11.33 -9.52
CA GLY A 84 15.60 -11.28 -10.94
C GLY A 84 14.53 -11.94 -11.83
N VAL A 85 14.94 -12.50 -12.97
CA VAL A 85 14.07 -13.28 -13.88
C VAL A 85 13.81 -14.69 -13.35
N ALA A 86 12.55 -15.04 -13.16
CA ALA A 86 12.07 -16.40 -12.97
C ALA A 86 11.24 -16.84 -14.19
N LEU A 87 11.84 -17.66 -15.07
CA LEU A 87 11.19 -18.16 -16.28
C LEU A 87 10.07 -19.17 -15.95
N LEU A 88 9.00 -19.13 -16.75
CA LEU A 88 7.84 -20.04 -16.63
C LEU A 88 7.94 -21.26 -17.55
N ALA A 89 8.97 -21.30 -18.40
CA ALA A 89 9.30 -22.40 -19.30
C ALA A 89 10.83 -22.55 -19.36
N PRO A 90 11.35 -23.69 -19.86
CA PRO A 90 12.79 -23.84 -20.09
C PRO A 90 13.34 -22.69 -20.92
N ASP A 91 14.51 -22.18 -20.53
CA ASP A 91 15.14 -21.10 -21.25
C ASP A 91 15.55 -21.56 -22.65
N ARG A 92 15.21 -20.76 -23.64
CA ARG A 92 15.37 -21.10 -25.05
C ARG A 92 15.84 -19.88 -25.83
N PRO A 93 16.50 -20.09 -26.99
CA PRO A 93 16.80 -18.99 -27.89
C PRO A 93 15.55 -18.21 -28.26
N LEU A 94 15.65 -16.89 -28.25
CA LEU A 94 14.58 -16.01 -28.70
C LEU A 94 14.33 -16.25 -30.20
N THR A 95 13.12 -16.68 -30.52
CA THR A 95 12.67 -16.87 -31.90
C THR A 95 11.88 -15.66 -32.33
N VAL A 96 12.22 -15.10 -33.49
CA VAL A 96 11.50 -13.94 -34.02
C VAL A 96 10.44 -14.40 -35.01
N SER A 97 9.19 -14.09 -34.68
CA SER A 97 8.02 -14.46 -35.48
C SER A 97 7.71 -13.39 -36.53
N ASP A 98 8.11 -12.14 -36.27
CA ASP A 98 7.92 -11.00 -37.17
C ASP A 98 8.97 -11.01 -38.29
N PRO A 99 8.57 -11.00 -39.58
CA PRO A 99 9.48 -10.84 -40.71
C PRO A 99 10.37 -9.60 -40.63
N ALA A 100 9.97 -8.55 -39.91
CA ALA A 100 10.76 -7.34 -39.71
C ALA A 100 11.89 -7.49 -38.68
N GLY A 101 12.01 -8.65 -38.01
CA GLY A 101 13.07 -8.88 -37.03
C GLY A 101 12.81 -8.20 -35.67
N VAL A 102 11.55 -7.86 -35.38
CA VAL A 102 11.14 -7.15 -34.16
C VAL A 102 10.50 -8.11 -33.17
N VAL A 103 10.87 -8.00 -31.89
CA VAL A 103 10.26 -8.72 -30.78
C VAL A 103 9.71 -7.71 -29.77
N GLN A 104 8.48 -7.93 -29.32
CA GLN A 104 7.82 -7.08 -28.34
C GLN A 104 7.98 -7.68 -26.94
N VAL A 105 8.53 -6.91 -26.00
CA VAL A 105 8.62 -7.26 -24.59
C VAL A 105 7.83 -6.24 -23.78
N ARG A 106 6.76 -6.69 -23.13
CA ARG A 106 5.95 -5.85 -22.25
C ARG A 106 6.06 -6.33 -20.81
N PHE A 107 6.37 -5.42 -19.90
CA PHE A 107 6.30 -5.67 -18.46
C PHE A 107 4.96 -5.18 -17.90
N LEU A 108 4.19 -6.13 -17.39
CA LEU A 108 2.93 -5.86 -16.72
C LEU A 108 3.19 -5.73 -15.22
N TYR A 109 2.71 -4.65 -14.61
CA TYR A 109 2.94 -4.41 -13.18
C TYR A 109 1.89 -5.14 -12.36
N LEU A 110 2.31 -6.00 -11.42
CA LEU A 110 1.42 -6.80 -10.59
C LEU A 110 1.45 -6.36 -9.12
N GLY A 111 1.92 -5.16 -8.84
CA GLY A 111 1.88 -4.62 -7.49
C GLY A 111 2.86 -5.31 -6.54
N ARG A 112 2.42 -5.42 -5.29
CA ARG A 112 3.15 -6.09 -4.19
C ARG A 112 2.75 -7.56 -4.03
N LEU A 113 2.45 -8.24 -5.13
CA LEU A 113 2.32 -9.70 -5.09
C LEU A 113 3.69 -10.30 -4.82
N ASP A 114 3.75 -11.32 -3.96
CA ASP A 114 4.99 -12.05 -3.71
C ASP A 114 5.51 -12.68 -5.03
N PRO A 115 6.75 -12.40 -5.47
CA PRO A 115 7.24 -12.86 -6.76
C PRO A 115 7.29 -14.40 -6.87
N ALA A 116 7.66 -15.08 -5.79
CA ALA A 116 7.78 -16.54 -5.77
C ALA A 116 6.41 -17.22 -5.85
N TRP A 117 5.42 -16.71 -5.10
CA TRP A 117 4.03 -17.14 -5.20
C TRP A 117 3.48 -16.90 -6.60
N LEU A 118 3.70 -15.71 -7.17
CA LEU A 118 3.21 -15.35 -8.50
C LEU A 118 3.80 -16.29 -9.56
N HIS A 119 5.11 -16.56 -9.50
CA HIS A 119 5.77 -17.52 -10.38
C HIS A 119 5.15 -18.91 -10.26
N ALA A 120 5.01 -19.43 -9.03
CA ALA A 120 4.44 -20.76 -8.81
C ALA A 120 3.01 -20.88 -9.36
N ARG A 121 2.18 -19.83 -9.21
CA ARG A 121 0.80 -19.82 -9.71
C ARG A 121 0.74 -19.75 -11.23
N LEU A 122 1.54 -18.89 -11.87
CA LEU A 122 1.59 -18.80 -13.33
C LEU A 122 2.19 -20.08 -13.95
N ALA A 123 3.17 -20.70 -13.30
CA ALA A 123 3.76 -21.98 -13.75
C ALA A 123 2.76 -23.14 -13.70
N GLN A 124 1.75 -23.06 -12.83
CA GLN A 124 0.61 -23.99 -12.79
C GLN A 124 -0.47 -23.69 -13.84
N GLY A 125 -0.24 -22.68 -14.70
CA GLY A 125 -1.17 -22.30 -15.77
C GLY A 125 -2.31 -21.38 -15.33
N ALA A 126 -2.20 -20.71 -14.18
CA ALA A 126 -3.17 -19.69 -13.79
C ALA A 126 -3.21 -18.56 -14.86
N PRO A 127 -4.39 -18.05 -15.21
CA PRO A 127 -4.50 -16.95 -16.15
C PRO A 127 -3.88 -15.68 -15.55
N LEU A 128 -3.32 -14.82 -16.41
CA LEU A 128 -2.82 -13.52 -16.00
C LEU A 128 -3.98 -12.53 -15.83
N ASP A 129 -4.70 -12.67 -14.74
CA ASP A 129 -5.75 -11.76 -14.28
C ASP A 129 -5.28 -11.10 -12.97
N ARG A 130 -4.97 -9.79 -13.05
CA ARG A 130 -4.45 -9.03 -11.92
C ARG A 130 -5.40 -9.04 -10.72
N GLU A 131 -6.70 -8.88 -10.95
CA GLU A 131 -7.67 -8.76 -9.87
C GLU A 131 -7.88 -10.12 -9.20
N ALA A 132 -7.99 -11.19 -9.99
CA ALA A 132 -8.12 -12.54 -9.46
C ALA A 132 -6.88 -12.97 -8.67
N LEU A 133 -5.68 -12.71 -9.20
CA LEU A 133 -4.42 -13.03 -8.52
C LEU A 133 -4.25 -12.21 -7.23
N ALA A 134 -4.61 -10.92 -7.25
CA ALA A 134 -4.60 -10.08 -6.06
C ALA A 134 -5.58 -10.57 -4.99
N ALA A 135 -6.79 -10.98 -5.40
CA ALA A 135 -7.80 -11.52 -4.49
C ALA A 135 -7.35 -12.86 -3.88
N GLU A 136 -6.73 -13.73 -4.68
CA GLU A 136 -6.21 -15.03 -4.24
C GLU A 136 -5.04 -14.89 -3.25
N HIS A 137 -4.12 -13.95 -3.52
CA HIS A 137 -2.95 -13.71 -2.67
C HIS A 137 -3.26 -12.94 -1.39
N ALA A 138 -4.29 -12.08 -1.39
CA ALA A 138 -4.66 -11.23 -0.27
C ALA A 138 -4.69 -11.93 1.12
N PRO A 139 -5.28 -13.12 1.31
CA PRO A 139 -5.25 -13.81 2.61
C PRO A 139 -3.84 -14.19 3.06
N LEU A 140 -2.95 -14.62 2.15
CA LEU A 140 -1.56 -14.95 2.47
C LEU A 140 -0.78 -13.71 2.90
N ALA A 141 -0.90 -12.62 2.14
CA ALA A 141 -0.30 -11.34 2.48
C ALA A 141 -0.76 -10.83 3.86
N ARG A 142 -2.05 -10.96 4.17
CA ARG A 142 -2.58 -10.60 5.50
C ARG A 142 -1.99 -11.45 6.62
N ALA A 143 -1.83 -12.76 6.40
CA ALA A 143 -1.26 -13.66 7.40
C ALA A 143 0.22 -13.37 7.66
N VAL A 144 0.99 -13.09 6.61
CA VAL A 144 2.41 -12.68 6.75
C VAL A 144 2.51 -11.37 7.51
N LEU A 145 1.74 -10.35 7.12
CA LEU A 145 1.74 -9.05 7.80
C LEU A 145 1.31 -9.16 9.27
N GLU A 146 0.31 -9.98 9.58
CA GLU A 146 -0.11 -10.22 10.97
C GLU A 146 1.03 -10.86 11.77
N ARG A 147 1.71 -11.86 11.22
CA ARG A 147 2.86 -12.49 11.88
C ARG A 147 3.98 -11.48 12.15
N GLU A 148 4.35 -10.67 11.16
CA GLU A 148 5.37 -9.62 11.31
C GLU A 148 5.00 -8.61 12.41
N ARG A 149 3.71 -8.23 12.49
CA ARG A 149 3.22 -7.33 13.54
C ARG A 149 3.33 -7.94 14.93
N ARG A 150 3.02 -9.24 15.06
CA ARG A 150 3.15 -9.99 16.33
C ARG A 150 4.61 -10.17 16.73
N GLU A 151 5.48 -10.48 15.76
CA GLU A 151 6.92 -10.56 15.99
C GLU A 151 7.47 -9.20 16.47
N ARG A 152 7.03 -8.09 15.85
CA ARG A 152 7.41 -6.74 16.30
C ARG A 152 6.92 -6.43 17.70
N GLU A 153 5.66 -6.73 18.01
CA GLU A 153 5.09 -6.58 19.35
C GLU A 153 5.92 -7.31 20.42
N ALA A 154 6.36 -8.54 20.12
CA ALA A 154 7.21 -9.31 21.01
C ALA A 154 8.65 -8.76 21.10
N ALA A 155 9.18 -8.20 20.00
CA ALA A 155 10.56 -7.73 19.92
C ALA A 155 10.80 -6.35 20.56
N THR A 156 9.76 -5.54 20.80
CA THR A 156 9.90 -4.18 21.33
C THR A 156 9.07 -3.95 22.59
N THR A 157 9.61 -3.17 23.53
CA THR A 157 8.85 -2.66 24.69
C THR A 157 8.24 -1.29 24.43
N ALA A 158 8.65 -0.60 23.36
CA ALA A 158 8.08 0.69 22.99
C ALA A 158 6.62 0.51 22.54
N ARG A 159 5.79 1.51 22.86
CA ARG A 159 4.33 1.47 22.66
C ARG A 159 3.88 2.76 21.99
N LEU A 160 3.03 2.63 20.96
CA LEU A 160 2.55 3.77 20.18
C LEU A 160 1.73 4.73 21.04
N LEU A 161 0.71 4.19 21.72
CA LEU A 161 -0.08 4.88 22.72
C LEU A 161 0.59 4.72 24.10
N GLY A 162 0.64 5.81 24.85
CA GLY A 162 1.14 5.85 26.21
C GLY A 162 0.20 5.14 27.19
N PRO A 163 0.72 4.79 28.39
CA PRO A 163 -0.02 3.98 29.36
C PRO A 163 -1.28 4.65 29.89
N THR A 164 -1.32 5.98 30.00
CA THR A 164 -2.53 6.72 30.40
C THR A 164 -3.64 6.58 29.36
N CYS A 165 -3.30 6.65 28.07
CA CYS A 165 -4.27 6.47 26.99
C CYS A 165 -4.83 5.04 26.98
N VAL A 166 -3.96 4.03 27.12
CA VAL A 166 -4.37 2.61 27.15
C VAL A 166 -5.32 2.33 28.31
N ARG A 167 -5.02 2.78 29.54
CA ARG A 167 -5.94 2.60 30.67
C ARG A 167 -7.30 3.26 30.46
N ALA A 168 -7.32 4.45 29.87
CA ALA A 168 -8.56 5.15 29.56
C ALA A 168 -9.37 4.42 28.47
N LEU A 169 -8.71 3.80 27.48
CA LEU A 169 -9.35 2.92 26.51
C LEU A 169 -9.95 1.69 27.20
N GLU A 170 -9.20 1.03 28.07
CA GLU A 170 -9.67 -0.14 28.84
C GLU A 170 -10.89 0.23 29.71
N HIS A 171 -10.90 1.43 30.32
CA HIS A 171 -12.05 1.96 31.05
C HIS A 171 -13.28 2.18 30.17
N LEU A 172 -13.09 2.54 28.89
CA LEU A 172 -14.15 2.60 27.88
C LEU A 172 -14.60 1.21 27.39
N GLY A 173 -14.03 0.13 27.95
CA GLY A 173 -14.33 -1.25 27.56
C GLY A 173 -13.47 -1.75 26.41
N ALA A 174 -12.33 -1.10 26.11
CA ALA A 174 -11.43 -1.58 25.08
C ALA A 174 -10.69 -2.86 25.52
N VAL A 175 -10.63 -3.83 24.62
CA VAL A 175 -9.75 -4.99 24.75
C VAL A 175 -8.63 -4.84 23.73
N VAL A 176 -7.42 -4.60 24.21
CA VAL A 176 -6.24 -4.47 23.36
C VAL A 176 -5.83 -5.85 22.86
N ASP A 177 -5.76 -6.00 21.55
CA ASP A 177 -5.37 -7.24 20.89
C ASP A 177 -3.90 -7.21 20.48
N LEU A 178 -3.41 -6.09 19.94
CA LEU A 178 -2.02 -5.94 19.50
C LEU A 178 -1.52 -4.53 19.79
N HIS A 179 -0.37 -4.37 20.45
CA HIS A 179 0.23 -3.06 20.72
C HIS A 179 1.75 -3.07 20.62
N SER A 180 2.26 -2.38 19.59
CA SER A 180 3.68 -2.12 19.32
C SER A 180 3.96 -0.62 19.28
N ASP A 181 5.18 -0.23 18.92
CA ASP A 181 5.61 1.15 18.74
C ASP A 181 4.99 1.86 17.51
N VAL A 182 4.44 1.10 16.57
CA VAL A 182 3.85 1.61 15.32
C VAL A 182 2.37 1.30 15.14
N LEU A 183 1.79 0.43 15.97
CA LEU A 183 0.42 -0.06 15.80
C LEU A 183 -0.21 -0.37 17.16
N CYS A 184 -1.45 0.07 17.37
CA CYS A 184 -2.32 -0.39 18.43
C CYS A 184 -3.67 -0.80 17.83
N ARG A 185 -4.06 -2.07 18.00
CA ARG A 185 -5.34 -2.65 17.58
C ARG A 185 -6.10 -3.09 18.82
N PHE A 186 -7.36 -2.68 18.91
CA PHE A 186 -8.21 -2.99 20.04
C PHE A 186 -9.67 -3.06 19.60
N ASP A 187 -10.51 -3.72 20.40
CA ASP A 187 -11.94 -3.83 20.19
C ASP A 187 -12.70 -3.09 21.29
N VAL A 188 -13.76 -2.35 20.93
CA VAL A 188 -14.68 -1.76 21.90
C VAL A 188 -16.10 -2.16 21.51
N GLY A 189 -16.75 -2.97 22.34
CA GLY A 189 -18.12 -3.41 22.11
C GLY A 189 -18.31 -4.22 20.82
N GLY A 190 -17.33 -5.04 20.41
CA GLY A 190 -17.36 -5.83 19.18
C GLY A 190 -17.01 -5.04 17.91
N VAL A 191 -16.56 -3.79 18.06
CA VAL A 191 -16.11 -2.94 16.96
C VAL A 191 -14.59 -2.80 17.02
N ALA A 192 -13.92 -3.27 15.96
CA ALA A 192 -12.49 -3.13 15.82
C ALA A 192 -12.06 -1.68 15.55
N TRP A 193 -11.00 -1.27 16.24
CA TRP A 193 -10.28 -0.02 16.08
C TRP A 193 -8.79 -0.28 15.85
N GLN A 194 -8.16 0.62 15.11
CA GLN A 194 -6.73 0.55 14.81
C GLN A 194 -6.14 1.96 14.80
N VAL A 195 -5.04 2.15 15.52
CA VAL A 195 -4.22 3.36 15.49
C VAL A 195 -2.84 2.94 15.00
N GLU A 196 -2.38 3.51 13.90
CA GLU A 196 -1.08 3.15 13.31
C GLU A 196 -0.27 4.38 12.92
N ARG A 197 1.05 4.26 13.00
CA ARG A 197 1.96 5.25 12.45
C ARG A 197 2.17 4.95 10.96
N SER A 198 1.86 5.92 10.11
CA SER A 198 2.17 5.91 8.69
C SER A 198 3.00 7.15 8.37
N ASP A 199 4.28 6.94 8.06
CA ASP A 199 5.31 7.99 7.96
C ASP A 199 5.33 8.90 9.20
N SER A 200 5.01 10.19 9.03
CA SER A 200 4.96 11.18 10.11
C SER A 200 3.58 11.32 10.76
N MET A 201 2.56 10.61 10.27
CA MET A 201 1.16 10.75 10.70
C MET A 201 0.71 9.56 11.52
N ILE A 202 -0.21 9.80 12.45
CA ILE A 202 -0.96 8.75 13.15
C ILE A 202 -2.31 8.62 12.47
N VAL A 203 -2.56 7.46 11.88
CA VAL A 203 -3.78 7.13 11.14
C VAL A 203 -4.68 6.31 12.04
N VAL A 204 -5.95 6.70 12.15
CA VAL A 204 -6.95 6.03 12.97
C VAL A 204 -8.03 5.42 12.09
N PHE A 205 -8.32 4.15 12.33
CA PHE A 205 -9.43 3.40 11.75
C PHE A 205 -10.36 2.94 12.87
N GLY A 206 -11.64 2.78 12.56
CA GLY A 206 -12.64 2.35 13.52
C GLY A 206 -14.04 2.33 12.93
N ARG A 207 -15.04 2.06 13.77
CA ARG A 207 -16.47 2.11 13.42
C ARG A 207 -16.81 1.22 12.20
N GLY A 208 -16.14 0.07 12.08
CA GLY A 208 -16.33 -0.89 10.98
C GLY A 208 -15.86 -0.41 9.60
N ARG A 209 -15.14 0.72 9.51
CA ARG A 209 -14.69 1.27 8.23
C ARG A 209 -13.32 0.75 7.84
N ARG A 210 -13.15 0.45 6.55
CA ARG A 210 -11.85 0.09 5.94
C ARG A 210 -10.97 1.28 5.61
N SER A 211 -11.50 2.49 5.69
CA SER A 211 -10.79 3.72 5.35
C SER A 211 -10.55 4.55 6.61
N PRO A 212 -9.47 5.36 6.65
CA PRO A 212 -9.15 6.16 7.81
C PRO A 212 -10.29 7.10 8.22
N LEU A 213 -10.51 7.21 9.54
CA LEU A 213 -11.36 8.23 10.16
C LEU A 213 -10.60 9.54 10.32
N ALA A 214 -9.32 9.43 10.72
CA ALA A 214 -8.47 10.57 10.99
C ALA A 214 -7.00 10.26 10.67
N SER A 215 -6.27 11.29 10.24
CA SER A 215 -4.80 11.32 10.20
C SER A 215 -4.33 12.51 11.01
N LEU A 216 -3.59 12.27 12.09
CA LEU A 216 -3.30 13.25 13.14
C LEU A 216 -1.81 13.29 13.45
N ARG A 217 -1.30 14.46 13.83
CA ARG A 217 0.01 14.64 14.45
C ARG A 217 -0.02 15.78 15.48
N PRO A 218 0.79 15.73 16.54
CA PRO A 218 1.65 14.60 16.95
C PRO A 218 0.83 13.45 17.56
N VAL A 219 1.49 12.37 17.99
CA VAL A 219 0.83 11.20 18.62
C VAL A 219 -0.07 11.57 19.80
N GLY A 220 0.34 12.55 20.63
CA GLY A 220 -0.48 13.02 21.75
C GLY A 220 -1.79 13.68 21.32
N LEU A 221 -1.90 14.24 20.10
CA LEU A 221 -3.18 14.69 19.56
C LEU A 221 -4.05 13.49 19.17
N ALA A 222 -3.46 12.46 18.57
CA ALA A 222 -4.17 11.23 18.21
C ALA A 222 -4.73 10.52 19.43
N GLU A 223 -3.96 10.39 20.52
CA GLU A 223 -4.42 9.79 21.78
C GLU A 223 -5.67 10.50 22.32
N ARG A 224 -5.60 11.82 22.48
CA ARG A 224 -6.72 12.62 22.97
C ARG A 224 -7.94 12.49 22.06
N TRP A 225 -7.74 12.59 20.74
CA TRP A 225 -8.84 12.52 19.78
C TRP A 225 -9.51 11.14 19.79
N VAL A 226 -8.75 10.04 19.85
CA VAL A 226 -9.31 8.68 19.91
C VAL A 226 -10.16 8.49 21.17
N LEU A 227 -9.68 8.93 22.33
CA LEU A 227 -10.44 8.87 23.58
C LEU A 227 -11.74 9.68 23.49
N ALA A 228 -11.66 10.91 22.98
CA ALA A 228 -12.85 11.74 22.80
C ALA A 228 -13.84 11.11 21.82
N ALA A 229 -13.39 10.64 20.66
CA ALA A 229 -14.27 10.01 19.67
C ALA A 229 -15.02 8.80 20.24
N LEU A 230 -14.32 7.93 20.98
CA LEU A 230 -14.93 6.76 21.63
C LEU A 230 -15.87 7.16 22.78
N ALA A 231 -15.48 8.12 23.62
CA ALA A 231 -16.31 8.55 24.73
C ALA A 231 -17.59 9.25 24.25
N LEU A 232 -17.51 10.06 23.18
CA LEU A 232 -18.69 10.66 22.54
C LEU A 232 -19.60 9.58 21.93
N ASP A 233 -19.04 8.58 21.23
CA ASP A 233 -19.82 7.44 20.70
C ASP A 233 -20.53 6.68 21.83
N ARG A 234 -19.85 6.47 22.97
CA ARG A 234 -20.41 5.82 24.16
C ARG A 234 -21.55 6.62 24.77
N ARG A 235 -21.37 7.92 24.95
CA ARG A 235 -22.41 8.83 25.46
C ARG A 235 -23.67 8.80 24.60
N VAL A 236 -23.50 8.84 23.28
CA VAL A 236 -24.62 8.70 22.32
C VAL A 236 -25.31 7.35 22.47
N ALA A 237 -24.56 6.26 22.59
CA ALA A 237 -25.11 4.93 22.80
C ALA A 237 -25.89 4.81 24.13
N ASP A 238 -25.47 5.55 25.15
CA ASP A 238 -26.14 5.65 26.46
C ASP A 238 -27.30 6.66 26.48
N GLY A 239 -27.64 7.28 25.34
CA GLY A 239 -28.73 8.26 25.23
C GLY A 239 -28.45 9.62 25.87
N LEU A 240 -27.18 9.91 26.15
CA LEU A 240 -26.72 11.19 26.68
C LEU A 240 -26.40 12.17 25.54
N ASP A 241 -26.39 13.47 25.86
CA ASP A 241 -25.85 14.47 24.94
C ASP A 241 -24.41 14.10 24.57
N PRO A 242 -24.05 14.05 23.27
CA PRO A 242 -22.73 13.61 22.84
C PRO A 242 -21.65 14.43 23.52
N LEU A 243 -21.73 15.76 23.41
CA LEU A 243 -20.74 16.67 23.96
C LEU A 243 -20.93 16.83 25.48
N PRO A 244 -19.87 16.69 26.28
CA PRO A 244 -19.91 17.07 27.68
C PRO A 244 -20.06 18.59 27.81
N ASP A 245 -20.62 19.05 28.93
CA ASP A 245 -20.69 20.48 29.26
C ASP A 245 -19.29 21.00 29.63
N ALA A 246 -18.52 21.34 28.60
CA ALA A 246 -17.19 21.87 28.72
C ALA A 246 -16.90 22.88 27.60
N PRO A 247 -16.25 24.02 27.90
CA PRO A 247 -15.97 25.03 26.90
C PRO A 247 -14.96 24.51 25.86
N VAL A 248 -15.20 24.80 24.59
CA VAL A 248 -14.18 24.66 23.55
C VAL A 248 -13.05 25.65 23.85
N ARG A 249 -11.81 25.18 23.85
CA ARG A 249 -10.63 26.03 24.09
C ARG A 249 -9.93 26.31 22.77
N ALA A 250 -9.37 27.51 22.63
CA ALA A 250 -8.43 27.76 21.56
C ALA A 250 -7.20 26.86 21.78
N GLY A 251 -6.83 26.08 20.77
CA GLY A 251 -5.56 25.36 20.80
C GLY A 251 -4.39 26.34 20.87
N ALA A 252 -3.31 25.97 21.57
CA ALA A 252 -2.12 26.82 21.68
C ALA A 252 -1.40 27.00 20.33
N GLU A 253 -1.72 26.18 19.32
CA GLU A 253 -1.05 26.19 18.02
C GLU A 253 -2.08 26.33 16.88
N PRO A 254 -1.77 27.15 15.85
CA PRO A 254 -2.59 27.22 14.66
C PRO A 254 -2.58 25.89 13.88
N VAL A 255 -3.70 25.20 13.90
CA VAL A 255 -3.89 23.88 13.27
C VAL A 255 -4.32 24.10 11.83
N GLN A 256 -3.50 23.72 10.84
CA GLN A 256 -4.04 23.53 9.50
C GLN A 256 -4.87 22.23 9.51
N LEU A 257 -6.18 22.36 9.33
CA LEU A 257 -7.16 21.29 9.46
C LEU A 257 -7.81 21.02 8.10
N MET A 258 -7.89 19.76 7.71
CA MET A 258 -8.71 19.31 6.58
C MET A 258 -9.87 18.46 7.08
N VAL A 259 -11.08 18.73 6.60
CA VAL A 259 -12.29 17.95 6.88
C VAL A 259 -12.94 17.58 5.56
N ALA A 260 -13.19 16.29 5.34
CA ALA A 260 -13.80 15.79 4.09
C ALA A 260 -13.08 16.31 2.81
N GLY A 261 -11.75 16.42 2.87
CA GLY A 261 -10.92 16.91 1.77
C GLY A 261 -10.90 18.44 1.59
N ARG A 262 -11.55 19.21 2.47
CA ARG A 262 -11.60 20.68 2.40
C ARG A 262 -10.83 21.30 3.55
N ALA A 263 -10.08 22.36 3.27
CA ALA A 263 -9.45 23.15 4.33
C ALA A 263 -10.52 23.84 5.20
N ARG A 264 -10.44 23.66 6.51
CA ARG A 264 -11.22 24.42 7.49
C ARG A 264 -10.37 25.60 7.94
N ALA A 265 -10.89 26.81 7.79
CA ALA A 265 -10.17 28.01 8.19
C ALA A 265 -9.95 28.00 9.70
N VAL A 266 -8.69 28.10 10.12
CA VAL A 266 -8.28 28.31 11.51
C VAL A 266 -7.46 29.58 11.53
N GLU A 267 -7.91 30.59 12.29
CA GLU A 267 -7.21 31.87 12.41
C GLU A 267 -5.78 31.65 12.89
N GLY A 268 -4.82 32.29 12.22
CA GLY A 268 -3.39 32.15 12.51
C GLY A 268 -2.68 30.95 11.86
N SER A 269 -3.37 30.11 11.08
CA SER A 269 -2.75 28.93 10.44
C SER A 269 -1.79 29.30 9.32
N SER A 270 -0.48 29.16 9.58
CA SER A 270 0.59 29.32 8.57
C SER A 270 1.54 28.12 8.51
N GLY A 271 1.12 26.97 9.04
CA GLY A 271 1.92 25.76 9.20
C GLY A 271 1.40 24.57 8.39
N ALA A 272 2.04 23.41 8.56
CA ALA A 272 1.71 22.19 7.82
C ALA A 272 0.55 21.41 8.48
N VAL A 273 -0.37 20.84 7.69
CA VAL A 273 -1.56 20.08 8.13
C VAL A 273 -1.28 19.13 9.31
N ILE A 274 -1.88 19.39 10.47
CA ILE A 274 -1.68 18.53 11.65
C ILE A 274 -2.86 17.57 11.91
N ALA A 275 -4.01 17.83 11.30
CA ALA A 275 -5.18 16.99 11.41
C ALA A 275 -5.94 16.93 10.07
N GLN A 276 -6.26 15.71 9.64
CA GLN A 276 -7.15 15.42 8.52
C GLN A 276 -8.25 14.51 9.04
N LEU A 277 -9.49 15.00 9.02
CA LEU A 277 -10.66 14.26 9.42
C LEU A 277 -11.47 13.88 8.18
N ARG A 278 -11.99 12.66 8.18
CA ARG A 278 -12.82 12.19 7.08
C ARG A 278 -14.17 12.90 7.05
N ASP A 279 -14.85 12.97 8.19
CA ASP A 279 -16.25 13.36 8.31
C ASP A 279 -16.42 14.53 9.29
N GLU A 280 -17.40 15.42 9.05
CA GLU A 280 -17.69 16.57 9.93
C GLU A 280 -18.07 16.15 11.37
N ARG A 281 -18.67 14.96 11.54
CA ARG A 281 -19.04 14.44 12.87
C ARG A 281 -17.84 14.28 13.82
N ASP A 282 -16.64 14.16 13.26
CA ASP A 282 -15.40 13.93 13.99
C ASP A 282 -14.71 15.22 14.44
N VAL A 283 -15.22 16.36 13.95
CA VAL A 283 -14.73 17.70 14.30
C VAL A 283 -15.03 18.02 15.76
N ALA A 284 -16.19 17.62 16.26
CA ALA A 284 -16.59 17.84 17.66
C ALA A 284 -15.58 17.21 18.65
N SER A 285 -15.12 15.99 18.36
CA SER A 285 -14.06 15.32 19.14
C SER A 285 -12.76 16.10 19.11
N LEU A 286 -12.39 16.66 17.94
CA LEU A 286 -11.17 17.44 17.79
C LEU A 286 -11.25 18.77 18.54
N ASP A 287 -12.31 19.55 18.30
CA ASP A 287 -12.52 20.86 18.93
C ASP A 287 -12.54 20.72 20.46
N LEU A 288 -13.06 19.60 20.99
CA LEU A 288 -13.05 19.32 22.42
C LEU A 288 -11.65 19.09 22.99
N VAL A 289 -10.74 18.46 22.25
CA VAL A 289 -9.40 18.08 22.76
C VAL A 289 -8.30 19.08 22.45
N LEU A 290 -8.58 20.04 21.57
CA LEU A 290 -7.67 21.16 21.32
C LEU A 290 -7.51 22.00 22.60
N GLY A 291 -6.26 22.34 22.92
CA GLY A 291 -5.92 23.09 24.14
C GLY A 291 -6.13 22.33 25.46
N ARG A 292 -6.29 21.00 25.40
CA ARG A 292 -6.31 20.12 26.57
C ARG A 292 -5.13 19.15 26.56
N ASP A 293 -4.57 18.82 27.70
CA ASP A 293 -3.67 17.66 27.80
C ASP A 293 -4.45 16.34 27.87
N LEU A 294 -3.73 15.21 27.95
CA LEU A 294 -4.36 13.89 27.99
C LEU A 294 -5.13 13.65 29.30
N ASP A 295 -4.58 14.11 30.43
CA ASP A 295 -5.18 13.91 31.75
C ASP A 295 -6.48 14.71 31.89
N GLU A 296 -6.54 15.92 31.31
CA GLU A 296 -7.76 16.71 31.22
C GLU A 296 -8.85 16.02 30.40
N VAL A 297 -8.49 15.34 29.30
CA VAL A 297 -9.46 14.58 28.49
C VAL A 297 -9.96 13.35 29.24
N VAL A 298 -9.08 12.65 29.96
CA VAL A 298 -9.46 11.53 30.84
C VAL A 298 -10.43 12.01 31.92
N ALA A 299 -10.13 13.13 32.59
CA ALA A 299 -10.98 13.70 33.63
C ALA A 299 -12.34 14.16 33.07
N LEU A 300 -12.35 14.76 31.88
CA LEU A 300 -13.56 15.26 31.22
C LEU A 300 -14.62 14.16 31.01
N PHE A 301 -14.18 12.95 30.73
CA PHE A 301 -15.05 11.79 30.49
C PHE A 301 -15.09 10.82 31.67
N SER A 302 -14.50 11.19 32.81
CA SER A 302 -14.40 10.34 34.00
C SER A 302 -13.76 8.97 33.73
N LEU A 303 -12.75 8.91 32.86
CA LEU A 303 -12.10 7.67 32.40
C LEU A 303 -10.93 7.22 33.28
N ALA A 304 -10.80 7.80 34.48
CA ALA A 304 -9.85 7.33 35.48
C ALA A 304 -10.45 6.17 36.26
N GLU A 305 -9.62 5.21 36.69
CA GLU A 305 -10.07 4.22 37.67
C GLU A 305 -10.57 4.94 38.94
N PRO A 306 -11.63 4.42 39.61
CA PRO A 306 -11.93 4.85 40.96
C PRO A 306 -10.68 4.60 41.81
N ARG A 307 -10.11 5.66 42.39
CA ARG A 307 -9.03 5.51 43.37
C ARG A 307 -9.53 4.56 44.47
N ALA A 308 -8.86 3.42 44.59
CA ALA A 308 -9.06 2.47 45.68
C ALA A 308 -8.76 3.12 47.04
#